data_AF-A0A5N6J1H4-F1
#
_entry.id   AF-A0A5N6J1H4-F1
#
_cell.length_a   1.000
_cell.length_b   1.000
_cell.length_c   1.000
_cell.angle_alpha   90.00
_cell.angle_beta   90.00
_cell.angle_gamma   90.00
#
_symmetry.space_group_name_H-M   'P 1'
#
loop_
_entity.id
_entity.type
_entity.pdbx_description
1 polymer ?
#
loop_
_entity_poly.entity_id
_entity_poly.type
_entity_poly.pdbx_seq_one_letter_code
_entity_poly.pdbx_strand_id
1 'polypeptide(L)'
;MSSSSSSGGHLAIENFEPLMKKLVDQHQRQFENALSISISWKDDNTNASKDIHNFQAILHLFGYPKAEEFVIPIDSKVPGWDVADKIRALILQAMAMTERTIIFIHYAGHGLNWNEDLHFCDASGREHFNVDSNILSLVNSASPITDAHNIDVVLIFDSCYSYLVTRGFTGESRVVEILAAVDEKTKLAFSPGVRASFTGKLYAEIIRRKHLGAKDIELADLIAHLRKESPVKKPSYRLLMGANSLRLTIPGDTEGGPTYQPPGPATHAIFSFRLAKSLSVNQLASFRDWIWQLPREIGLTLEGAYETQSMLLIFEAPYTFWLKLDGYNFVQLISEAESGNILRSTPTSTPVPKKENIHPNPSHVESKSVFHPGRHCSY
;
A
#
# COMPACT_ATOMS: atom_id res chain seq x y z
N MET A 1 15.35 -21.04 -9.98
CA MET A 1 14.93 -20.24 -11.15
C MET A 1 15.47 -18.84 -10.98
N SER A 2 15.96 -18.24 -12.06
CA SER A 2 16.93 -17.15 -12.10
C SER A 2 16.46 -15.84 -11.43
N SER A 3 17.36 -15.25 -10.65
CA SER A 3 17.29 -13.86 -10.17
C SER A 3 16.96 -12.91 -11.30
N SER A 4 15.85 -12.18 -11.17
CA SER A 4 15.43 -11.11 -12.06
C SER A 4 16.48 -9.99 -12.05
N SER A 5 17.33 -9.95 -13.07
CA SER A 5 18.39 -8.95 -13.19
C SER A 5 17.78 -7.59 -13.57
N SER A 6 17.36 -6.82 -12.55
CA SER A 6 17.24 -5.36 -12.66
C SER A 6 18.65 -4.78 -12.70
N SER A 7 19.14 -4.40 -13.88
CA SER A 7 20.40 -3.65 -13.97
C SER A 7 20.11 -2.17 -13.76
N GLY A 8 20.55 -1.62 -12.62
CA GLY A 8 20.69 -0.17 -12.42
C GLY A 8 19.38 0.64 -12.40
N GLY A 9 18.43 0.31 -11.52
CA GLY A 9 17.25 1.17 -11.28
C GLY A 9 16.25 1.22 -12.45
N HIS A 10 16.27 0.21 -13.32
CA HIS A 10 15.34 0.09 -14.45
C HIS A 10 14.66 -1.30 -14.45
N LEU A 11 13.38 -1.34 -14.82
CA LEU A 11 12.65 -2.59 -15.00
C LEU A 11 12.80 -3.12 -16.43
N ALA A 12 13.17 -4.39 -16.58
CA ALA A 12 13.19 -5.07 -17.87
C ALA A 12 11.77 -5.11 -18.49
N ILE A 13 11.64 -4.84 -19.80
CA ILE A 13 10.33 -4.71 -20.48
C ILE A 13 9.48 -5.97 -20.28
N GLU A 14 10.10 -7.14 -20.39
CA GLU A 14 9.46 -8.45 -20.22
C GLU A 14 8.78 -8.63 -18.85
N ASN A 15 9.23 -7.88 -17.84
CA ASN A 15 8.68 -7.91 -16.48
C ASN A 15 7.65 -6.82 -16.21
N PHE A 16 7.49 -5.85 -17.13
CA PHE A 16 6.61 -4.70 -16.92
C PHE A 16 5.14 -5.10 -16.88
N GLU A 17 4.63 -5.72 -17.94
CA GLU A 17 3.22 -6.13 -17.99
C GLU A 17 2.86 -7.15 -16.90
N PRO A 18 3.66 -8.20 -16.62
CA PRO A 18 3.39 -9.12 -15.51
C PRO A 18 3.32 -8.42 -14.15
N LEU A 19 4.23 -7.48 -13.87
CA LEU A 19 4.22 -6.72 -12.64
C LEU A 19 2.99 -5.83 -12.54
N MET A 20 2.66 -5.09 -13.60
CA MET A 20 1.49 -4.21 -13.60
C MET A 20 0.20 -5.01 -13.39
N LYS A 21 0.05 -6.18 -14.03
CA LYS A 21 -1.08 -7.09 -13.78
C LYS A 21 -1.12 -7.56 -12.33
N LYS A 22 0.02 -7.87 -11.73
CA LYS A 22 0.12 -8.27 -10.31
C LYS A 22 -0.29 -7.15 -9.36
N LEU A 23 0.06 -5.89 -9.65
CA LEU A 23 -0.22 -4.72 -8.80
C LEU A 23 -1.68 -4.24 -8.85
N VAL A 24 -2.35 -4.44 -9.99
CA VAL A 24 -3.78 -4.11 -10.14
C VAL A 24 -4.67 -5.26 -9.68
N ASP A 25 -4.08 -6.41 -9.34
CA ASP A 25 -4.80 -7.54 -8.82
C ASP A 25 -5.30 -7.26 -7.39
N GLN A 26 -6.62 -7.23 -7.22
CA GLN A 26 -7.29 -6.95 -5.95
C GLN A 26 -7.87 -8.20 -5.27
N HIS A 27 -7.45 -9.42 -5.66
CA HIS A 27 -7.96 -10.65 -5.03
C HIS A 27 -7.85 -10.60 -3.51
N GLN A 28 -8.97 -10.87 -2.84
CA GLN A 28 -9.04 -11.03 -1.40
C GLN A 28 -8.56 -12.43 -1.02
N ARG A 29 -7.56 -12.50 -0.13
CA ARG A 29 -7.13 -13.76 0.46
C ARG A 29 -8.05 -14.12 1.62
N GLN A 30 -8.48 -15.37 1.68
CA GLN A 30 -9.19 -15.91 2.83
C GLN A 30 -8.20 -16.64 3.73
N PHE A 31 -8.34 -16.43 5.03
CA PHE A 31 -7.50 -17.02 6.07
C PHE A 31 -8.39 -17.89 6.95
N GLU A 32 -8.09 -19.19 7.00
CA GLU A 32 -8.80 -20.14 7.85
C GLU A 32 -8.21 -20.17 9.26
N ASN A 33 -6.91 -19.84 9.38
CA ASN A 33 -6.21 -19.80 10.66
C ASN A 33 -5.59 -18.43 10.89
N ALA A 34 -5.55 -18.01 12.14
CA ALA A 34 -4.82 -16.83 12.60
C ALA A 34 -4.04 -17.14 13.88
N LEU A 35 -2.76 -16.82 13.88
CA LEU A 35 -1.87 -16.93 15.03
C LEU A 35 -1.30 -15.55 15.35
N SER A 36 -1.18 -15.20 16.62
CA SER A 36 -0.80 -13.84 17.00
C SER A 36 0.06 -13.82 18.25
N ILE A 37 1.05 -12.93 18.29
CA ILE A 37 1.82 -12.59 19.48
C ILE A 37 1.87 -11.07 19.66
N SER A 38 1.82 -10.64 20.92
CA SER A 38 1.99 -9.25 21.34
C SER A 38 3.14 -9.15 22.34
N ILE A 39 4.15 -8.36 22.01
CA ILE A 39 5.42 -8.28 22.73
C ILE A 39 5.54 -6.92 23.42
N SER A 40 5.98 -6.91 24.67
CA SER A 40 6.34 -5.71 25.43
C SER A 40 7.43 -6.01 26.46
N TRP A 41 8.03 -4.97 27.03
CA TRP A 41 8.98 -5.11 28.14
C TRP A 41 8.28 -5.10 29.49
N LYS A 42 8.82 -5.86 30.46
CA LYS A 42 8.25 -5.92 31.81
C LYS A 42 8.33 -4.59 32.56
N ASP A 43 9.40 -3.84 32.35
CA ASP A 43 9.66 -2.52 32.95
C ASP A 43 9.19 -1.36 32.05
N ASP A 44 8.34 -1.65 31.06
CA ASP A 44 7.80 -0.64 30.17
C ASP A 44 7.21 0.57 30.92
N ASN A 45 7.53 1.77 30.45
CA ASN A 45 6.94 3.02 30.93
C ASN A 45 6.20 3.79 29.82
N THR A 46 5.94 3.15 28.67
CA THR A 46 5.13 3.74 27.59
C THR A 46 3.65 3.47 27.75
N ASN A 47 3.20 2.74 28.77
CA ASN A 47 1.83 2.22 28.90
C ASN A 47 1.48 1.20 27.80
N ALA A 48 2.45 0.37 27.37
CA ALA A 48 2.25 -0.65 26.34
C ALA A 48 1.08 -1.60 26.63
N SER A 49 0.71 -1.81 27.90
CA SER A 49 -0.48 -2.59 28.29
C SER A 49 -1.78 -2.09 27.64
N LYS A 50 -1.93 -0.78 27.41
CA LYS A 50 -3.07 -0.21 26.67
C LYS A 50 -3.02 -0.57 25.19
N ASP A 51 -1.84 -0.59 24.59
CA ASP A 51 -1.66 -0.97 23.19
C ASP A 51 -1.89 -2.46 22.98
N ILE A 52 -1.43 -3.30 23.92
CA ILE A 52 -1.76 -4.73 23.95
C ILE A 52 -3.29 -4.90 23.97
N HIS A 53 -4.00 -4.19 24.86
CA HIS A 53 -5.46 -4.26 24.90
C HIS A 53 -6.13 -3.83 23.57
N ASN A 54 -5.66 -2.74 22.97
CA ASN A 54 -6.15 -2.30 21.66
C ASN A 54 -5.88 -3.35 20.57
N PHE A 55 -4.70 -3.98 20.57
CA PHE A 55 -4.35 -5.03 19.62
C PHE A 55 -5.22 -6.27 19.79
N GLN A 56 -5.48 -6.71 21.03
CA GLN A 56 -6.42 -7.80 21.30
C GLN A 56 -7.83 -7.47 20.78
N ALA A 57 -8.26 -6.21 20.92
CA ALA A 57 -9.55 -5.74 20.39
C ALA A 57 -9.57 -5.72 18.86
N ILE A 58 -8.47 -5.34 18.20
CA ILE A 58 -8.31 -5.42 16.73
C ILE A 58 -8.48 -6.85 16.25
N LEU A 59 -7.79 -7.83 16.86
CA LEU A 59 -7.92 -9.24 16.50
C LEU A 59 -9.37 -9.72 16.64
N HIS A 60 -10.04 -9.33 17.73
CA HIS A 60 -11.44 -9.65 17.95
C HIS A 60 -12.36 -9.04 16.88
N LEU A 61 -12.11 -7.82 16.42
CA LEU A 61 -12.90 -7.18 15.36
C LEU A 61 -12.85 -7.93 14.03
N PHE A 62 -11.73 -8.59 13.74
CA PHE A 62 -11.55 -9.46 12.57
C PHE A 62 -11.95 -10.92 12.81
N GLY A 63 -12.45 -11.27 14.01
CA GLY A 63 -12.84 -12.63 14.36
C GLY A 63 -11.67 -13.58 14.65
N TYR A 64 -10.48 -13.04 14.90
CA TYR A 64 -9.29 -13.84 15.20
C TYR A 64 -9.14 -14.11 16.70
N PRO A 65 -8.45 -15.21 17.09
CA PRO A 65 -8.12 -15.50 18.48
C PRO A 65 -7.27 -14.39 19.11
N LYS A 66 -7.28 -14.34 20.45
CA LYS A 66 -6.38 -13.48 21.20
C LYS A 66 -4.92 -13.84 20.93
N ALA A 67 -4.05 -12.83 20.90
CA ALA A 67 -2.62 -13.02 20.82
C ALA A 67 -2.05 -13.61 22.11
N GLU A 68 -1.01 -14.43 21.98
CA GLU A 68 -0.09 -14.72 23.08
C GLU A 68 0.56 -13.41 23.53
N GLU A 69 0.52 -13.11 24.82
CA GLU A 69 1.21 -11.95 25.38
C GLU A 69 2.57 -12.39 25.90
N PHE A 70 3.63 -11.89 25.25
CA PHE A 70 5.01 -12.14 25.67
C PHE A 70 5.62 -10.88 26.28
N VAL A 71 5.79 -10.91 27.60
CA VAL A 71 6.41 -9.82 28.36
C VAL A 71 7.87 -10.18 28.61
N ILE A 72 8.79 -9.44 28.00
CA ILE A 72 10.23 -9.63 28.12
C ILE A 72 10.66 -9.36 29.56
N PRO A 73 11.26 -10.34 30.28
CA PRO A 73 11.71 -10.17 31.65
C PRO A 73 12.85 -9.14 31.79
N ILE A 74 12.87 -8.42 32.92
CA ILE A 74 13.91 -7.42 33.24
C ILE A 74 15.31 -8.05 33.32
N ASP A 75 15.38 -9.32 33.72
CA ASP A 75 16.60 -10.08 33.93
C ASP A 75 17.00 -10.96 32.74
N SER A 76 16.25 -10.89 31.61
CA SER A 76 16.64 -11.60 30.40
C SER A 76 18.04 -11.19 29.95
N LYS A 77 18.87 -12.19 29.66
CA LYS A 77 20.24 -11.99 29.16
C LYS A 77 20.32 -11.99 27.64
N VAL A 78 19.26 -12.44 26.98
CA VAL A 78 19.19 -12.62 25.54
C VAL A 78 17.78 -12.28 25.02
N PRO A 79 17.26 -11.07 25.29
CA PRO A 79 15.87 -10.72 25.01
C PRO A 79 15.49 -10.90 23.54
N GLY A 80 16.42 -10.66 22.61
CA GLY A 80 16.23 -10.94 21.19
C GLY A 80 16.03 -12.43 20.87
N TRP A 81 16.78 -13.32 21.53
CA TRP A 81 16.64 -14.76 21.32
C TRP A 81 15.33 -15.28 21.91
N ASP A 82 14.95 -14.80 23.09
CA ASP A 82 13.68 -15.17 23.71
C ASP A 82 12.49 -14.78 22.81
N VAL A 83 12.53 -13.57 22.23
CA VAL A 83 11.52 -13.11 21.25
C VAL A 83 11.57 -13.97 19.98
N ALA A 84 12.76 -14.23 19.45
CA ALA A 84 12.91 -15.03 18.23
C ALA A 84 12.37 -16.46 18.42
N ASP A 85 12.58 -17.07 19.58
CA ASP A 85 12.08 -18.42 19.88
C ASP A 85 10.56 -18.48 19.94
N LYS A 86 9.91 -17.44 20.50
CA LYS A 86 8.46 -17.32 20.47
C LYS A 86 7.91 -17.18 19.05
N ILE A 87 8.55 -16.36 18.22
CA ILE A 87 8.14 -16.19 16.82
C ILE A 87 8.37 -17.47 16.02
N ARG A 88 9.51 -18.15 16.21
CA ARG A 88 9.78 -19.45 15.57
C ARG A 88 8.74 -20.50 15.96
N ALA A 89 8.32 -20.55 17.23
CA ALA A 89 7.29 -21.47 17.67
C ALA A 89 5.96 -21.22 16.93
N LEU A 90 5.55 -19.96 16.77
CA LEU A 90 4.36 -19.60 15.97
C LEU A 90 4.50 -19.99 14.50
N ILE A 91 5.67 -19.75 13.89
CA ILE A 91 5.92 -20.12 12.49
C ILE A 91 5.84 -21.64 12.32
N LEU A 92 6.47 -22.41 13.20
CA LEU A 92 6.42 -23.88 13.15
C LEU A 92 4.99 -24.40 13.33
N GLN A 93 4.22 -23.77 14.20
CA GLN A 93 2.80 -24.09 14.36
C GLN A 93 2.01 -23.79 13.08
N ALA A 94 2.23 -22.64 12.44
CA ALA A 94 1.59 -22.29 11.17
C ALA A 94 1.99 -23.23 10.03
N MET A 95 3.26 -23.65 9.95
CA MET A 95 3.75 -24.59 8.94
C MET A 95 3.11 -25.99 9.05
N ALA A 96 2.60 -26.33 10.24
CA ALA A 96 1.87 -27.58 10.45
C ALA A 96 0.38 -27.49 10.07
N MET A 97 -0.12 -26.30 9.71
CA MET A 97 -1.50 -26.10 9.28
C MET A 97 -1.63 -26.30 7.75
N THR A 98 -2.71 -26.93 7.30
CA THR A 98 -2.95 -27.19 5.87
C THR A 98 -3.54 -25.98 5.15
N GLU A 99 -4.36 -25.21 5.85
CA GLU A 99 -5.05 -24.06 5.31
C GLU A 99 -4.24 -22.77 5.46
N ARG A 100 -4.57 -21.77 4.63
CA ARG A 100 -3.90 -20.48 4.65
C ARG A 100 -3.97 -19.83 6.02
N THR A 101 -2.81 -19.46 6.54
CA THR A 101 -2.63 -18.94 7.90
C THR A 101 -2.08 -17.52 7.86
N ILE A 102 -2.66 -16.62 8.64
CA ILE A 102 -2.09 -15.29 8.90
C ILE A 102 -1.40 -15.26 10.26
N ILE A 103 -0.20 -14.71 10.33
CA ILE A 103 0.53 -14.48 11.58
C ILE A 103 0.57 -12.98 11.87
N PHE A 104 0.12 -12.55 13.05
CA PHE A 104 0.31 -11.18 13.53
C PHE A 104 1.41 -11.12 14.58
N ILE A 105 2.38 -10.23 14.40
CA ILE A 105 3.44 -9.95 15.36
C ILE A 105 3.34 -8.47 15.73
N HIS A 106 2.89 -8.21 16.95
CA HIS A 106 2.74 -6.86 17.48
C HIS A 106 3.84 -6.57 18.52
N TYR A 107 4.43 -5.39 18.45
CA TYR A 107 5.31 -4.84 19.49
C TYR A 107 4.82 -3.46 19.91
N ALA A 108 4.72 -3.24 21.22
CA ALA A 108 4.47 -1.93 21.80
C ALA A 108 5.49 -1.65 22.90
N GLY A 109 6.12 -0.47 22.84
CA GLY A 109 7.16 -0.07 23.79
C GLY A 109 8.16 0.90 23.17
N HIS A 110 9.35 0.97 23.77
CA HIS A 110 10.42 1.81 23.23
C HIS A 110 11.07 1.19 22.01
N GLY A 111 11.48 2.07 21.10
CA GLY A 111 12.38 1.76 20.01
C GLY A 111 13.47 2.80 19.95
N LEU A 112 14.67 2.41 19.56
CA LEU A 112 15.81 3.30 19.39
C LEU A 112 16.51 3.01 18.07
N ASN A 113 17.14 4.04 17.50
CA ASN A 113 18.08 3.89 16.42
C ASN A 113 19.45 3.53 17.02
N TRP A 114 19.94 2.33 16.71
CA TRP A 114 21.31 1.91 17.04
C TRP A 114 22.00 1.48 15.75
N ASN A 115 23.06 2.19 15.37
CA ASN A 115 23.81 1.92 14.15
C ASN A 115 22.94 1.89 12.87
N GLU A 116 21.97 2.80 12.75
CA GLU A 116 21.01 2.89 11.64
C GLU A 116 19.97 1.78 11.58
N ASP A 117 19.94 0.89 12.57
CA ASP A 117 18.97 -0.18 12.71
C ASP A 117 17.95 0.11 13.81
N LEU A 118 16.75 -0.44 13.63
CA LEU A 118 15.74 -0.46 14.68
C LEU A 118 16.11 -1.48 15.75
N HIS A 119 16.17 -1.00 16.99
CA HIS A 119 16.26 -1.84 18.17
C HIS A 119 15.03 -1.63 19.05
N PHE A 120 14.48 -2.71 19.58
CA PHE A 120 13.50 -2.67 20.66
C PHE A 120 14.23 -2.75 21.99
N CYS A 121 13.83 -1.92 22.94
CA CYS A 121 14.57 -1.74 24.18
C CYS A 121 13.67 -1.57 25.41
N ASP A 122 14.26 -1.80 26.56
CA ASP A 122 13.67 -1.55 27.88
C ASP A 122 13.42 -0.05 28.11
N ALA A 123 12.83 0.29 29.26
CA ALA A 123 12.54 1.68 29.61
C ALA A 123 13.79 2.55 29.78
N SER A 124 14.94 1.93 30.07
CA SER A 124 16.21 2.66 30.19
C SER A 124 17.01 2.76 28.88
N GLY A 125 16.62 2.01 27.85
CA GLY A 125 17.35 1.89 26.58
C GLY A 125 18.67 1.12 26.68
N ARG A 126 18.95 0.48 27.82
CA ARG A 126 20.20 -0.25 28.07
C ARG A 126 20.12 -1.68 27.56
N GLU A 127 19.00 -2.35 27.82
CA GLU A 127 18.75 -3.68 27.29
C GLU A 127 17.99 -3.52 25.98
N HIS A 128 18.55 -4.06 24.90
CA HIS A 128 17.97 -3.91 23.58
C HIS A 128 18.34 -5.06 22.66
N PHE A 129 17.51 -5.29 21.64
CA PHE A 129 17.83 -6.24 20.58
C PHE A 129 17.47 -5.69 19.21
N ASN A 130 18.25 -6.11 18.21
CA ASN A 130 18.10 -5.72 16.83
C ASN A 130 16.87 -6.41 16.21
N VAL A 131 15.96 -5.63 15.63
CA VAL A 131 14.69 -6.13 15.09
C VAL A 131 14.90 -6.91 13.79
N ASP A 132 15.86 -6.53 12.96
CA ASP A 132 16.12 -7.23 11.70
C ASP A 132 16.55 -8.68 11.94
N SER A 133 17.59 -8.88 12.75
CA SER A 133 18.15 -10.20 13.05
C SER A 133 17.23 -11.12 13.88
N ASN A 134 16.40 -10.57 14.77
CA ASN A 134 15.58 -11.36 15.70
C ASN A 134 14.10 -11.47 15.31
N ILE A 135 13.60 -10.64 14.39
CA ILE A 135 12.20 -10.66 13.95
C ILE A 135 12.11 -10.74 12.42
N LEU A 136 12.69 -9.78 11.69
CA LEU A 136 12.49 -9.72 10.24
C LEU A 136 13.12 -10.91 9.51
N SER A 137 14.32 -11.35 9.91
CA SER A 137 15.02 -12.50 9.33
C SER A 137 14.21 -13.80 9.41
N LEU A 138 13.28 -13.89 10.38
CA LEU A 138 12.42 -15.06 10.59
C LEU A 138 11.23 -15.08 9.63
N VAL A 139 10.92 -13.95 9.00
CA VAL A 139 9.74 -13.80 8.15
C VAL A 139 10.06 -13.20 6.79
N ASN A 140 11.28 -12.74 6.51
CA ASN A 140 11.70 -12.20 5.23
C ASN A 140 12.22 -13.31 4.29
N SER A 141 12.79 -12.95 3.13
CA SER A 141 13.32 -13.89 2.13
C SER A 141 14.43 -14.82 2.63
N ALA A 142 15.08 -14.51 3.76
CA ALA A 142 16.05 -15.39 4.40
C ALA A 142 15.40 -16.51 5.24
N SER A 143 14.09 -16.45 5.48
CA SER A 143 13.38 -17.40 6.31
C SER A 143 13.07 -18.73 5.60
N PRO A 144 12.84 -19.82 6.35
CA PRO A 144 12.44 -21.11 5.77
C PRO A 144 10.99 -21.12 5.26
N ILE A 145 10.22 -20.03 5.45
CA ILE A 145 8.83 -19.94 4.99
C ILE A 145 8.83 -19.76 3.48
N THR A 146 8.46 -20.83 2.77
CA THR A 146 8.17 -20.82 1.34
C THR A 146 6.69 -20.59 1.06
N ASP A 147 6.37 -20.24 -0.19
CA ASP A 147 5.00 -20.07 -0.68
C ASP A 147 4.11 -21.31 -0.48
N ALA A 148 4.71 -22.50 -0.42
CA ALA A 148 4.00 -23.77 -0.21
C ALA A 148 3.35 -23.88 1.17
N HIS A 149 3.81 -23.09 2.16
CA HIS A 149 3.23 -23.11 3.50
C HIS A 149 1.93 -22.32 3.61
N ASN A 150 1.56 -21.51 2.61
CA ASN A 150 0.38 -20.64 2.67
C ASN A 150 0.36 -19.73 3.91
N ILE A 151 1.51 -19.18 4.29
CA ILE A 151 1.65 -18.28 5.45
C ILE A 151 1.85 -16.84 4.95
N ASP A 152 1.01 -15.93 5.45
CA ASP A 152 1.19 -14.48 5.30
C ASP A 152 1.42 -13.84 6.69
N VAL A 153 2.19 -12.76 6.77
CA VAL A 153 2.63 -12.16 8.05
C VAL A 153 2.34 -10.66 8.10
N VAL A 154 1.82 -10.19 9.23
CA VAL A 154 1.62 -8.76 9.52
C VAL A 154 2.40 -8.38 10.77
N LEU A 155 3.34 -7.46 10.62
CA LEU A 155 4.14 -6.86 11.68
C LEU A 155 3.54 -5.49 12.05
N ILE A 156 3.24 -5.27 13.32
CA ILE A 156 2.70 -4.00 13.82
C ILE A 156 3.63 -3.46 14.90
N PHE A 157 4.34 -2.38 14.61
CA PHE A 157 5.34 -1.80 15.50
C PHE A 157 4.91 -0.43 16.02
N ASP A 158 4.42 -0.40 17.25
CA ASP A 158 4.10 0.83 17.99
C ASP A 158 5.28 1.28 18.84
N SER A 159 6.28 1.84 18.16
CA SER A 159 7.52 2.30 18.79
C SER A 159 8.19 3.42 18.00
N CYS A 160 9.05 4.18 18.68
CA CYS A 160 9.93 5.17 18.06
C CYS A 160 10.88 4.48 17.06
N TYR A 161 11.27 5.21 16.02
CA TYR A 161 12.17 4.75 14.94
C TYR A 161 11.67 3.54 14.15
N SER A 162 10.40 3.13 14.32
CA SER A 162 9.80 1.99 13.60
C SER A 162 9.85 2.11 12.06
N TYR A 163 10.05 3.32 11.51
CA TYR A 163 10.31 3.53 10.08
C TYR A 163 11.62 2.89 9.58
N LEU A 164 12.57 2.56 10.44
CA LEU A 164 13.87 2.00 10.01
C LEU A 164 13.71 0.62 9.38
N VAL A 165 12.68 -0.14 9.79
CA VAL A 165 12.37 -1.46 9.20
C VAL A 165 11.54 -1.40 7.92
N THR A 166 11.09 -0.21 7.50
CA THR A 166 10.36 -0.05 6.24
C THR A 166 11.28 0.15 5.04
N ARG A 167 12.58 -0.19 5.16
CA ARG A 167 13.61 -0.09 4.11
C ARG A 167 13.75 -1.46 3.40
N GLY A 168 13.73 -1.47 2.06
CA GLY A 168 13.97 -2.68 1.24
C GLY A 168 12.72 -3.47 0.82
N PHE A 169 12.76 -4.15 -0.34
CA PHE A 169 11.63 -4.90 -0.93
C PHE A 169 12.10 -6.19 -1.60
N THR A 170 11.29 -7.26 -1.52
CA THR A 170 11.46 -8.49 -2.31
C THR A 170 10.15 -8.95 -2.98
N GLY A 171 10.19 -9.26 -4.27
CA GLY A 171 9.02 -9.50 -5.13
C GLY A 171 8.36 -10.88 -5.04
N GLU A 172 8.45 -11.55 -3.89
CA GLU A 172 7.92 -12.91 -3.67
C GLU A 172 6.37 -12.97 -3.66
N SER A 173 5.78 -14.16 -3.54
CA SER A 173 4.32 -14.34 -3.64
C SER A 173 3.60 -14.42 -2.29
N ARG A 174 4.26 -14.93 -1.24
CA ARG A 174 3.85 -14.70 0.16
C ARG A 174 3.90 -13.22 0.51
N VAL A 175 3.01 -12.82 1.42
CA VAL A 175 2.86 -11.43 1.82
C VAL A 175 3.42 -11.24 3.22
N VAL A 176 4.29 -10.24 3.36
CA VAL A 176 4.81 -9.78 4.65
C VAL A 176 4.67 -8.28 4.70
N GLU A 177 3.85 -7.79 5.61
CA GLU A 177 3.56 -6.36 5.75
C GLU A 177 4.04 -5.81 7.08
N ILE A 178 4.52 -4.57 7.05
CA ILE A 178 4.96 -3.84 8.24
C ILE A 178 4.13 -2.57 8.33
N LEU A 179 3.48 -2.41 9.48
CA LEU A 179 2.71 -1.25 9.89
C LEU A 179 3.51 -0.59 11.03
N ALA A 180 4.05 0.59 10.78
CA ALA A 180 4.94 1.27 11.73
C ALA A 180 4.33 2.60 12.20
N ALA A 181 4.48 2.90 13.48
CA ALA A 181 3.86 4.05 14.14
C ALA A 181 4.29 5.41 13.59
N VAL A 182 5.50 5.48 13.03
CA VAL A 182 6.11 6.72 12.56
C VAL A 182 6.77 6.53 11.20
N ASP A 183 6.97 7.64 10.50
CA ASP A 183 7.79 7.77 9.32
C ASP A 183 9.15 8.41 9.63
N GLU A 184 10.02 8.48 8.64
CA GLU A 184 11.37 9.05 8.75
C GLU A 184 11.38 10.52 9.21
N LYS A 185 10.30 11.26 8.97
CA LYS A 185 10.19 12.67 9.37
C LYS A 185 9.82 12.81 10.84
N THR A 186 8.93 11.94 11.34
CA THR A 186 8.29 12.12 12.64
C THR A 186 8.95 11.35 13.78
N LYS A 187 9.66 10.25 13.48
CA LYS A 187 10.62 9.45 14.29
C LYS A 187 10.20 8.98 15.69
N LEU A 188 9.42 9.74 16.44
CA LEU A 188 9.00 9.49 17.81
C LEU A 188 7.51 9.15 17.85
N ALA A 189 7.17 7.97 18.37
CA ALA A 189 5.79 7.51 18.51
C ALA A 189 5.09 8.17 19.71
N PHE A 190 3.75 8.06 19.77
CA PHE A 190 2.97 8.48 20.93
C PHE A 190 2.73 7.29 21.84
N SER A 191 3.10 7.43 23.11
CA SER A 191 2.65 6.54 24.18
C SER A 191 1.16 6.77 24.47
N PRO A 192 0.36 5.71 24.70
CA PRO A 192 -1.04 5.87 25.03
C PRO A 192 -1.24 6.59 26.37
N GLY A 193 -2.19 7.51 26.42
CA GLY A 193 -2.56 8.26 27.63
C GLY A 193 -3.13 9.64 27.31
N VAL A 194 -2.24 10.59 26.97
CA VAL A 194 -2.63 11.96 26.58
C VAL A 194 -3.12 12.00 25.14
N ARG A 195 -2.58 11.13 24.28
CA ARG A 195 -2.94 10.99 22.87
C ARG A 195 -3.12 9.51 22.55
N ALA A 196 -3.84 9.24 21.46
CA ALA A 196 -3.89 7.90 20.90
C ALA A 196 -2.51 7.53 20.34
N SER A 197 -2.03 6.37 20.74
CA SER A 197 -0.89 5.65 20.16
C SER A 197 -1.22 5.18 18.74
N PHE A 198 -0.26 4.56 18.05
CA PHE A 198 -0.51 4.05 16.72
C PHE A 198 -1.52 2.89 16.74
N THR A 199 -1.34 1.92 17.63
CA THR A 199 -2.26 0.79 17.80
C THR A 199 -3.65 1.27 18.24
N GLY A 200 -3.72 2.30 19.09
CA GLY A 200 -4.99 2.94 19.44
C GLY A 200 -5.69 3.62 18.25
N LYS A 201 -4.94 4.28 17.35
CA LYS A 201 -5.49 4.87 16.12
C LYS A 201 -5.98 3.79 15.14
N LEU A 202 -5.23 2.70 14.98
CA LEU A 202 -5.66 1.55 14.16
C LEU A 202 -7.00 1.00 14.67
N TYR A 203 -7.09 0.73 15.98
CA TYR A 203 -8.32 0.23 16.59
C TYR A 203 -9.49 1.19 16.35
N ALA A 204 -9.31 2.48 16.65
CA ALA A 204 -10.35 3.49 16.48
C ALA A 204 -10.85 3.62 15.03
N GLU A 205 -9.95 3.50 14.05
CA GLU A 205 -10.34 3.59 12.64
C GLU A 205 -11.01 2.30 12.14
N ILE A 206 -10.53 1.12 12.54
CA ILE A 206 -11.14 -0.16 12.19
C ILE A 206 -12.57 -0.24 12.74
N ILE A 207 -12.77 0.13 14.02
CA ILE A 207 -14.11 0.12 14.61
C ILE A 207 -15.02 1.16 13.96
N ARG A 208 -14.50 2.34 13.57
CA ARG A 208 -15.28 3.34 12.83
C ARG A 208 -15.74 2.80 11.48
N ARG A 209 -14.84 2.19 10.70
CA ARG A 209 -15.18 1.57 9.39
C ARG A 209 -16.20 0.45 9.55
N LYS A 210 -16.06 -0.40 10.57
CA LYS A 210 -17.05 -1.44 10.89
C LYS A 210 -18.44 -0.85 11.16
N HIS A 211 -18.53 0.21 11.98
CA HIS A 211 -19.81 0.89 12.25
C HIS A 211 -20.43 1.53 11.01
N LEU A 212 -19.62 1.90 10.02
CA LEU A 212 -20.08 2.43 8.73
C LEU A 212 -20.45 1.34 7.72
N GLY A 213 -20.35 0.05 8.09
CA GLY A 213 -20.73 -1.08 7.24
C GLY A 213 -19.61 -1.63 6.36
N ALA A 214 -18.34 -1.34 6.67
CA ALA A 214 -17.21 -1.94 5.94
C ALA A 214 -17.19 -3.46 6.15
N LYS A 215 -17.08 -4.21 5.05
CA LYS A 215 -16.99 -5.68 5.05
C LYS A 215 -15.56 -6.19 5.16
N ASP A 216 -14.62 -5.35 4.78
CA ASP A 216 -13.20 -5.66 4.76
C ASP A 216 -12.37 -4.37 4.91
N ILE A 217 -11.09 -4.54 5.24
CA ILE A 217 -10.12 -3.47 5.37
C ILE A 217 -8.82 -3.89 4.69
N GLU A 218 -8.37 -3.11 3.71
CA GLU A 218 -7.00 -3.20 3.16
C GLU A 218 -6.02 -2.43 4.07
N LEU A 219 -4.95 -3.08 4.49
CA LEU A 219 -4.01 -2.51 5.48
C LEU A 219 -3.28 -1.27 4.95
N ALA A 220 -2.87 -1.27 3.67
CA ALA A 220 -2.28 -0.09 3.04
C ALA A 220 -3.26 1.10 2.99
N ASP A 221 -4.55 0.84 2.78
CA ASP A 221 -5.59 1.88 2.80
C ASP A 221 -5.84 2.43 4.20
N LEU A 222 -5.86 1.55 5.20
CA LEU A 222 -5.94 1.95 6.60
C LEU A 222 -4.78 2.89 6.96
N ILE A 223 -3.54 2.55 6.59
CA ILE A 223 -2.38 3.40 6.88
C ILE A 223 -2.44 4.71 6.08
N ALA A 224 -2.77 4.67 4.79
CA ALA A 224 -2.90 5.89 3.98
C ALA A 224 -3.92 6.87 4.58
N HIS A 225 -5.06 6.37 5.05
CA HIS A 225 -6.06 7.17 5.76
C HIS A 225 -5.49 7.78 7.05
N LEU A 226 -4.90 6.97 7.92
CA LEU A 226 -4.31 7.46 9.17
C LEU A 226 -3.18 8.48 8.94
N ARG A 227 -2.42 8.33 7.85
CA ARG A 227 -1.36 9.26 7.46
C ARG A 227 -1.88 10.63 7.06
N LYS A 228 -3.05 10.68 6.42
CA LYS A 228 -3.75 11.92 6.10
C LYS A 228 -4.34 12.56 7.36
N GLU A 229 -5.03 11.78 8.17
CA GLU A 229 -5.72 12.27 9.38
C GLU A 229 -4.76 12.61 10.53
N SER A 230 -3.49 12.19 10.46
CA SER A 230 -2.50 12.51 11.49
C SER A 230 -1.59 13.68 11.08
N PRO A 231 -1.85 14.90 11.59
CA PRO A 231 -1.05 16.07 11.22
C PRO A 231 0.35 16.09 11.86
N VAL A 232 0.57 15.32 12.94
CA VAL A 232 1.81 15.39 13.75
C VAL A 232 2.69 14.16 13.61
N LYS A 233 2.13 12.95 13.71
CA LYS A 233 2.88 11.68 13.68
C LYS A 233 2.27 10.77 12.63
N LYS A 234 2.96 10.67 11.50
CA LYS A 234 2.48 9.96 10.32
C LYS A 234 2.95 8.51 10.40
N PRO A 235 2.04 7.52 10.43
CA PRO A 235 2.44 6.13 10.33
C PRO A 235 3.07 5.85 8.95
N SER A 236 3.89 4.81 8.90
CA SER A 236 4.46 4.29 7.68
C SER A 236 3.98 2.85 7.44
N TYR A 237 4.01 2.45 6.18
CA TYR A 237 3.60 1.13 5.72
C TYR A 237 4.69 0.58 4.81
N ARG A 238 4.94 -0.71 4.91
CA ARG A 238 5.81 -1.42 3.98
C ARG A 238 5.24 -2.77 3.60
N LEU A 239 5.21 -3.05 2.31
CA LEU A 239 5.12 -4.40 1.80
C LEU A 239 6.55 -4.95 1.71
N LEU A 240 7.00 -5.72 2.71
CA LEU A 240 8.34 -6.31 2.72
C LEU A 240 8.45 -7.40 1.65
N MET A 241 7.37 -8.16 1.50
CA MET A 241 7.24 -9.27 0.55
C MET A 241 5.82 -9.30 0.00
N GLY A 242 5.65 -9.72 -1.26
CA GLY A 242 4.36 -9.75 -1.93
C GLY A 242 4.22 -8.63 -2.96
N ALA A 243 3.03 -8.48 -3.54
CA ALA A 243 2.73 -7.37 -4.46
C ALA A 243 1.45 -6.60 -4.11
N ASN A 244 0.58 -7.17 -3.28
CA ASN A 244 -0.68 -6.56 -2.89
C ASN A 244 -0.78 -6.50 -1.38
N SER A 245 -1.42 -5.44 -0.89
CA SER A 245 -1.70 -5.32 0.54
C SER A 245 -2.80 -6.31 0.94
N LEU A 246 -2.68 -6.88 2.13
CA LEU A 246 -3.64 -7.77 2.74
C LEU A 246 -4.95 -7.03 3.00
N ARG A 247 -6.04 -7.72 2.64
CA ARG A 247 -7.41 -7.28 2.86
C ARG A 247 -8.08 -8.23 3.83
N LEU A 248 -8.34 -7.74 5.03
CA LEU A 248 -8.89 -8.53 6.14
C LEU A 248 -10.40 -8.38 6.19
N THR A 249 -11.12 -9.50 6.27
CA THR A 249 -12.58 -9.54 6.39
C THR A 249 -13.01 -9.13 7.79
N ILE A 250 -14.07 -8.33 7.89
CA ILE A 250 -14.77 -8.06 9.14
C ILE A 250 -15.98 -9.01 9.23
N PRO A 251 -16.03 -9.93 10.20
CA PRO A 251 -17.18 -10.82 10.38
C PRO A 251 -18.45 -10.06 10.76
N GLY A 252 -19.58 -10.41 10.14
CA GLY A 252 -20.92 -9.91 10.49
C GLY A 252 -22.00 -10.25 9.45
N ASP A 253 -23.26 -10.32 9.90
CA ASP A 253 -24.44 -10.56 9.05
C ASP A 253 -24.77 -9.32 8.22
N THR A 254 -24.43 -9.35 6.93
CA THR A 254 -24.76 -8.28 5.99
C THR A 254 -26.15 -8.44 5.39
N GLU A 255 -27.19 -8.49 6.22
CA GLU A 255 -28.56 -8.27 5.78
C GLU A 255 -29.02 -6.86 6.22
N GLY A 256 -29.03 -5.92 5.26
CA GLY A 256 -29.72 -4.63 5.41
C GLY A 256 -28.92 -3.44 5.97
N GLY A 257 -27.61 -3.57 6.22
CA GLY A 257 -26.76 -2.44 6.62
C GLY A 257 -26.43 -1.47 5.46
N PRO A 258 -26.10 -0.19 5.75
CA PRO A 258 -25.64 0.74 4.72
C PRO A 258 -24.39 0.19 4.03
N THR A 259 -24.37 0.23 2.69
CA THR A 259 -23.19 -0.16 1.91
C THR A 259 -22.09 0.87 2.14
N TYR A 260 -21.05 0.51 2.90
CA TYR A 260 -19.85 1.33 3.00
C TYR A 260 -19.24 1.48 1.62
N GLN A 261 -19.26 2.71 1.08
CA GLN A 261 -18.38 3.08 -0.01
C GLN A 261 -17.14 3.72 0.61
N PRO A 262 -15.94 3.20 0.34
CA PRO A 262 -14.73 3.89 0.70
C PRO A 262 -14.80 5.31 0.12
N PRO A 263 -14.56 6.36 0.92
CA PRO A 263 -14.31 7.67 0.32
C PRO A 263 -13.13 7.44 -0.63
N GLY A 264 -13.26 7.85 -1.90
CA GLY A 264 -12.20 7.70 -2.89
C GLY A 264 -10.84 8.21 -2.37
N PRO A 265 -9.74 7.96 -3.09
CA PRO A 265 -8.39 8.14 -2.57
C PRO A 265 -8.22 9.50 -1.91
N ALA A 266 -7.97 9.47 -0.60
CA ALA A 266 -7.88 10.68 0.19
C ALA A 266 -6.62 11.51 -0.14
N THR A 267 -5.65 10.86 -0.79
CA THR A 267 -4.39 11.39 -1.29
C THR A 267 -4.02 10.62 -2.56
N HIS A 268 -3.61 11.33 -3.60
CA HIS A 268 -3.06 10.78 -4.83
C HIS A 268 -1.53 10.76 -4.74
N ALA A 269 -0.91 9.77 -5.37
CA ALA A 269 0.53 9.71 -5.59
C ALA A 269 0.81 9.93 -7.07
N ILE A 270 1.68 10.89 -7.34
CA ILE A 270 2.29 11.09 -8.66
C ILE A 270 3.68 10.47 -8.58
N PHE A 271 3.96 9.49 -9.42
CA PHE A 271 5.23 8.76 -9.37
C PHE A 271 5.73 8.42 -10.77
N SER A 272 7.03 8.20 -10.85
CA SER A 272 7.69 7.77 -12.07
C SER A 272 8.00 6.28 -12.05
N PHE A 273 8.07 5.71 -13.24
CA PHE A 273 8.41 4.32 -13.50
C PHE A 273 9.44 4.27 -14.63
N ARG A 274 10.60 3.66 -14.39
CA ARG A 274 11.71 3.59 -15.35
C ARG A 274 11.83 2.21 -15.98
N LEU A 275 11.70 2.15 -17.30
CA LEU A 275 11.90 0.91 -18.06
C LEU A 275 13.36 0.84 -18.55
N ALA A 276 13.89 -0.37 -18.69
CA ALA A 276 15.26 -0.59 -19.17
C ALA A 276 15.41 -0.34 -20.67
N LYS A 277 14.30 -0.36 -21.41
CA LYS A 277 14.21 -0.10 -22.85
C LYS A 277 12.92 0.66 -23.13
N SER A 278 12.88 1.37 -24.26
CA SER A 278 11.67 2.05 -24.73
C SER A 278 10.63 1.06 -25.25
N LEU A 279 9.36 1.29 -24.89
CA LEU A 279 8.24 0.67 -25.57
C LEU A 279 8.09 1.32 -26.96
N SER A 280 7.76 0.53 -27.97
CA SER A 280 7.31 1.08 -29.26
C SER A 280 6.00 1.85 -29.09
N VAL A 281 5.68 2.74 -30.04
CA VAL A 281 4.41 3.49 -30.07
C VAL A 281 3.20 2.56 -29.94
N ASN A 282 3.22 1.42 -30.63
CA ASN A 282 2.14 0.43 -30.58
C ASN A 282 2.03 -0.22 -29.20
N GLN A 283 3.16 -0.60 -28.58
CA GLN A 283 3.16 -1.17 -27.23
C GLN A 283 2.65 -0.16 -26.19
N LEU A 284 3.06 1.10 -26.31
CA LEU A 284 2.60 2.17 -25.42
C LEU A 284 1.10 2.43 -25.59
N ALA A 285 0.59 2.44 -26.83
CA ALA A 285 -0.84 2.57 -27.10
C ALA A 285 -1.63 1.41 -26.50
N SER A 286 -1.20 0.16 -26.73
CA SER A 286 -1.85 -1.02 -26.14
C SER A 286 -1.83 -1.00 -24.61
N PHE A 287 -0.72 -0.56 -24.00
CA PHE A 287 -0.62 -0.46 -22.55
C PHE A 287 -1.53 0.63 -21.97
N ARG A 288 -1.60 1.79 -22.62
CA ARG A 288 -2.54 2.86 -22.24
C ARG A 288 -3.99 2.37 -22.32
N ASP A 289 -4.35 1.69 -23.40
CA ASP A 289 -5.69 1.17 -23.61
C ASP A 289 -6.02 0.09 -22.57
N TRP A 290 -5.05 -0.74 -22.18
CA TRP A 290 -5.19 -1.69 -21.07
C TRP A 290 -5.46 -0.98 -19.73
N ILE A 291 -4.72 0.08 -19.38
CA ILE A 291 -4.97 0.88 -18.17
C ILE A 291 -6.39 1.44 -18.17
N TRP A 292 -6.87 1.92 -19.32
CA TRP A 292 -8.21 2.50 -19.45
C TRP A 292 -9.33 1.48 -19.26
N GLN A 293 -9.04 0.19 -19.45
CA GLN A 293 -9.98 -0.91 -19.23
C GLN A 293 -9.99 -1.42 -17.79
N LEU A 294 -9.08 -0.94 -16.93
CA LEU A 294 -9.05 -1.34 -15.53
C LEU A 294 -10.30 -0.85 -14.79
N PRO A 295 -10.79 -1.63 -13.80
CA PRO A 295 -11.79 -1.16 -12.84
C PRO A 295 -11.44 0.24 -12.29
N ARG A 296 -12.44 1.13 -12.20
CA ARG A 296 -12.25 2.52 -11.77
C ARG A 296 -11.69 2.61 -10.35
N GLU A 297 -11.98 1.61 -9.54
CA GLU A 297 -11.57 1.45 -8.15
C GLU A 297 -10.06 1.33 -7.98
N ILE A 298 -9.34 0.90 -9.03
CA ILE A 298 -7.87 0.85 -9.03
C ILE A 298 -7.29 2.26 -9.07
N GLY A 299 -7.95 3.20 -9.77
CA GLY A 299 -7.55 4.60 -9.85
C GLY A 299 -6.20 4.87 -10.51
N LEU A 300 -5.59 3.88 -11.18
CA LEU A 300 -4.30 4.02 -11.84
C LEU A 300 -4.44 4.70 -13.20
N THR A 301 -3.58 5.66 -13.45
CA THR A 301 -3.63 6.48 -14.65
C THR A 301 -2.22 6.77 -15.18
N LEU A 302 -2.03 6.62 -16.49
CA LEU A 302 -0.81 7.08 -17.17
C LEU A 302 -0.96 8.57 -17.53
N GLU A 303 -0.13 9.42 -16.93
CA GLU A 303 -0.11 10.88 -17.15
C GLU A 303 0.87 11.30 -18.23
N GLY A 304 1.98 10.57 -18.39
CA GLY A 304 3.00 10.90 -19.37
C GLY A 304 3.92 9.73 -19.67
N ALA A 305 4.50 9.76 -20.87
CA ALA A 305 5.53 8.84 -21.30
C ALA A 305 6.60 9.65 -22.05
N TYR A 306 7.85 9.52 -21.60
CA TYR A 306 8.98 10.27 -22.13
C TYR A 306 10.08 9.31 -22.55
N GLU A 307 10.49 9.42 -23.80
CA GLU A 307 11.70 8.75 -24.28
C GLU A 307 12.93 9.47 -23.70
N THR A 308 13.85 8.67 -23.18
CA THR A 308 15.12 9.11 -22.60
C THR A 308 16.23 8.23 -23.20
N GLN A 309 17.25 7.83 -22.43
CA GLN A 309 18.10 6.69 -22.82
C GLN A 309 17.32 5.36 -22.78
N SER A 310 16.16 5.36 -22.12
CA SER A 310 15.16 4.30 -22.11
C SER A 310 13.76 4.95 -22.13
N MET A 311 12.81 4.50 -21.31
CA MET A 311 11.50 5.15 -21.19
C MET A 311 11.14 5.42 -19.74
N LEU A 312 10.68 6.64 -19.49
CA LEU A 312 10.13 7.12 -18.24
C LEU A 312 8.60 7.24 -18.38
N LEU A 313 7.87 6.52 -17.55
CA LEU A 313 6.41 6.65 -17.44
C LEU A 313 6.07 7.45 -16.18
N ILE A 314 5.07 8.32 -16.27
CA ILE A 314 4.54 9.09 -15.13
C ILE A 314 3.12 8.61 -14.88
N PHE A 315 2.86 8.21 -13.65
CA PHE A 315 1.56 7.72 -13.21
C PHE A 315 0.95 8.61 -12.14
N GLU A 316 -0.36 8.67 -12.15
CA GLU A 316 -1.19 9.10 -11.03
C GLU A 316 -1.98 7.87 -10.51
N ALA A 317 -2.01 7.67 -9.20
CA ALA A 317 -2.82 6.63 -8.57
C ALA A 317 -3.21 7.01 -7.14
N PRO A 318 -4.16 6.31 -6.50
CA PRO A 318 -4.31 6.32 -5.05
C PRO A 318 -2.97 6.15 -4.33
N TYR A 319 -2.75 6.87 -3.23
CA TYR A 319 -1.52 6.71 -2.44
C TYR A 319 -1.32 5.25 -1.96
N THR A 320 -2.41 4.52 -1.76
CA THR A 320 -2.41 3.08 -1.44
C THR A 320 -1.75 2.23 -2.54
N PHE A 321 -1.88 2.62 -3.81
CA PHE A 321 -1.21 1.97 -4.93
C PHE A 321 0.30 2.24 -4.89
N TRP A 322 0.69 3.49 -4.59
CA TRP A 322 2.10 3.84 -4.40
C TRP A 322 2.74 3.05 -3.26
N LEU A 323 2.04 2.84 -2.14
CA LEU A 323 2.55 2.05 -1.01
C LEU A 323 2.91 0.59 -1.38
N LYS A 324 2.32 0.03 -2.45
CA LYS A 324 2.67 -1.31 -2.99
C LYS A 324 3.93 -1.29 -3.86
N LEU A 325 4.26 -0.12 -4.40
CA LEU A 325 5.40 0.12 -5.28
C LEU A 325 6.61 0.70 -4.53
N ASP A 326 6.39 1.24 -3.35
CA ASP A 326 7.45 1.94 -2.64
C ASP A 326 8.68 1.04 -2.43
N GLY A 327 9.85 1.58 -2.74
CA GLY A 327 11.16 0.93 -2.69
C GLY A 327 11.48 -0.14 -3.75
N TYR A 328 10.69 -0.27 -4.82
CA TYR A 328 11.28 -0.77 -6.07
C TYR A 328 12.31 0.25 -6.59
N ASN A 329 13.49 -0.21 -7.00
CA ASN A 329 14.57 0.67 -7.45
C ASN A 329 14.30 1.41 -8.77
N PHE A 330 13.25 1.01 -9.50
CA PHE A 330 12.83 1.60 -10.78
C PHE A 330 11.61 2.51 -10.67
N VAL A 331 11.11 2.76 -9.46
CA VAL A 331 10.05 3.75 -9.22
C VAL A 331 10.54 4.87 -8.33
N GLN A 332 9.92 6.04 -8.46
CA GLN A 332 10.23 7.17 -7.59
C GLN A 332 9.00 8.05 -7.42
N LEU A 333 8.64 8.36 -6.17
CA LEU A 333 7.60 9.33 -5.86
C LEU A 333 8.03 10.71 -6.33
N ILE A 334 7.16 11.38 -7.06
CA ILE A 334 7.33 12.77 -7.49
C ILE A 334 6.64 13.69 -6.48
N SER A 335 5.37 13.42 -6.18
CA SER A 335 4.61 14.19 -5.20
C SER A 335 3.40 13.41 -4.67
N GLU A 336 2.99 13.78 -3.46
CA GLU A 336 1.62 13.57 -2.98
C GLU A 336 0.75 14.72 -3.52
N ALA A 337 -0.49 14.42 -3.89
CA ALA A 337 -1.46 15.40 -4.37
C ALA A 337 -2.81 15.22 -3.68
N GLU A 338 -3.50 16.33 -3.41
CA GLU A 338 -4.83 16.33 -2.77
C GLU A 338 -5.97 16.14 -3.78
N SER A 339 -5.68 16.31 -5.07
CA SER A 339 -6.60 16.09 -6.17
C SER A 339 -5.89 15.41 -7.33
N GLY A 340 -6.67 14.79 -8.22
CA GLY A 340 -6.14 14.31 -9.49
C GLY A 340 -5.76 15.43 -10.45
N ASN A 341 -5.26 15.06 -11.62
CA ASN A 341 -4.78 16.00 -12.63
C ASN A 341 -5.88 16.98 -13.11
N ILE A 342 -5.77 18.23 -12.65
CA ILE A 342 -6.71 19.32 -12.94
C ILE A 342 -6.82 19.67 -14.43
N LEU A 343 -5.82 19.30 -15.24
CA LEU A 343 -5.85 19.48 -16.70
C LEU A 343 -6.87 18.56 -17.39
N ARG A 344 -7.28 17.47 -16.74
CA ARG A 344 -8.30 16.56 -17.26
C ARG A 344 -9.72 17.06 -16.99
N SER A 345 -9.87 17.88 -15.95
CA SER A 345 -11.14 18.47 -15.53
C SER A 345 -11.43 19.81 -16.21
N THR A 346 -10.46 20.36 -16.94
CA THR A 346 -10.66 21.61 -17.70
C THR A 346 -11.48 21.31 -18.94
N PRO A 347 -12.61 22.01 -19.18
CA PRO A 347 -13.38 21.84 -20.40
C PRO A 347 -12.47 22.12 -21.59
N THR A 348 -12.36 21.19 -22.53
CA THR A 348 -11.64 21.40 -23.77
C THR A 348 -12.30 22.55 -24.52
N SER A 349 -11.73 23.74 -24.42
CA SER A 349 -12.19 24.94 -25.12
C SER A 349 -11.77 24.86 -26.58
N THR A 350 -12.37 23.93 -27.33
CA THR A 350 -12.35 23.94 -28.79
C THR A 350 -13.77 23.68 -29.28
N PRO A 351 -14.48 24.69 -29.81
CA PRO A 351 -15.67 24.44 -30.58
C PRO A 351 -15.23 23.71 -31.86
N VAL A 352 -15.63 22.45 -31.99
CA VAL A 352 -15.56 21.75 -33.28
C VAL A 352 -16.51 22.50 -34.21
N PRO A 353 -16.05 23.14 -35.31
CA PRO A 353 -16.97 23.59 -36.33
C PRO A 353 -17.51 22.35 -37.01
N LYS A 354 -18.80 22.08 -36.89
CA LYS A 354 -19.50 21.16 -37.78
C LYS A 354 -19.37 21.71 -39.20
N LYS A 355 -18.39 21.24 -39.96
CA LYS A 355 -18.45 21.30 -41.43
C LYS A 355 -19.19 20.06 -41.90
N GLU A 356 -20.46 20.24 -42.22
CA GLU A 356 -21.20 19.32 -43.08
C GLU A 356 -20.45 19.22 -44.41
N ASN A 357 -19.88 18.05 -44.69
CA ASN A 357 -19.41 17.70 -46.02
C ASN A 357 -20.62 17.28 -46.86
N ILE A 358 -21.23 18.25 -47.55
CA ILE A 358 -22.14 17.96 -48.66
C ILE A 358 -21.26 17.76 -49.90
N HIS A 359 -21.14 16.51 -50.34
CA HIS A 359 -20.67 16.18 -51.69
C HIS A 359 -21.81 16.48 -52.70
N PRO A 360 -21.56 17.22 -53.80
CA PRO A 360 -22.52 17.28 -54.90
C PRO A 360 -22.27 16.11 -55.86
N ASN A 361 -23.32 15.32 -56.07
CA ASN A 361 -23.40 14.32 -57.14
C ASN A 361 -23.73 15.04 -58.47
N PRO A 362 -23.08 14.73 -59.62
CA PRO A 362 -23.37 15.38 -60.88
C PRO A 362 -24.36 14.56 -61.71
N SER A 363 -25.51 15.16 -62.08
CA SER A 363 -26.23 14.74 -63.28
C SER A 363 -27.27 15.78 -63.71
N HIS A 364 -26.93 16.43 -64.83
CA HIS A 364 -27.77 16.78 -65.98
C HIS A 364 -28.95 17.78 -65.87
N VAL A 365 -28.80 18.88 -66.64
CA VAL A 365 -29.72 19.39 -67.71
C VAL A 365 -31.07 19.97 -67.18
N GLU A 366 -31.55 21.18 -67.48
CA GLU A 366 -31.42 22.06 -68.64
C GLU A 366 -31.92 23.48 -68.27
N SER A 367 -31.19 24.50 -68.72
CA SER A 367 -31.66 25.72 -69.40
C SER A 367 -32.57 26.80 -68.77
N LYS A 368 -32.17 28.04 -69.14
CA LYS A 368 -32.92 29.30 -69.33
C LYS A 368 -33.16 30.18 -68.09
N SER A 369 -32.32 31.22 -67.88
CA SER A 369 -32.41 32.59 -68.43
C SER A 369 -33.41 33.44 -67.63
N VAL A 370 -33.07 34.57 -66.98
CA VAL A 370 -32.80 35.90 -67.56
C VAL A 370 -32.69 36.91 -66.38
N PHE A 371 -31.77 37.87 -66.50
CA PHE A 371 -31.70 39.23 -65.90
C PHE A 371 -31.18 39.53 -64.47
N HIS A 372 -30.11 40.34 -64.49
CA HIS A 372 -29.59 41.32 -63.52
C HIS A 372 -30.47 42.61 -63.45
N PRO A 373 -30.12 43.71 -62.72
CA PRO A 373 -29.09 43.95 -61.67
C PRO A 373 -29.62 44.79 -60.46
N GLY A 374 -28.75 45.08 -59.47
CA GLY A 374 -28.85 46.31 -58.66
C GLY A 374 -28.38 46.15 -57.21
N ARG A 375 -27.12 46.49 -56.89
CA ARG A 375 -26.71 47.73 -56.20
C ARG A 375 -27.37 47.97 -54.82
N HIS A 376 -26.59 47.92 -53.74
CA HIS A 376 -26.01 49.11 -53.10
C HIS A 376 -25.20 48.78 -51.83
N CYS A 377 -24.15 49.57 -51.63
CA CYS A 377 -23.29 49.62 -50.44
C CYS A 377 -23.94 50.36 -49.26
N SER A 378 -23.31 50.14 -48.09
CA SER A 378 -23.15 51.01 -46.91
C SER A 378 -24.38 51.23 -46.02
N TYR A 379 -24.32 50.78 -44.76
CA TYR A 379 -23.52 51.40 -43.68
C TYR A 379 -22.83 50.34 -42.83
#